data_AF-A0A5C6NID2-F1
#
_entry.id   AF-A0A5C6NID2-F1
#
_cell.length_a   1.000
_cell.length_b   1.000
_cell.length_c   1.000
_cell.angle_alpha   90.00
_cell.angle_beta   90.00
_cell.angle_gamma   90.00
#
_symmetry.space_group_name_H-M   'P 1'
#
loop_
_entity.id
_entity.type
_entity.pdbx_description
1 polymer ?
#
loop_
_entity_poly.entity_id
_entity_poly.type
_entity_poly.pdbx_seq_one_letter_code
_entity_poly.pdbx_strand_id
1 'polypeptide(L)'
;MATFVCRVQFLDDTDPFNSTNFPEPTRPPVYTFREDIPLINQIAGVHRLLKAPHKLDDCALQLSHNGTYLDLESSLAEQRDELEGFQQDETGSRGKRHSVILRTQLTVRVHACIERACMVTSVHVCDSIANSGPKDRGLGLAVELMR
;
A
#
# COMPACT_ATOMS: atom_id res chain seq x y z
N MET A 1 -24.20 16.51 9.33
CA MET A 1 -23.20 15.42 9.29
C MET A 1 -21.90 16.05 8.81
N ALA A 2 -20.80 15.82 9.52
CA ALA A 2 -19.50 16.41 9.19
C ALA A 2 -18.87 15.63 8.03
N THR A 3 -18.37 16.34 7.03
CA THR A 3 -17.81 15.76 5.81
C THR A 3 -16.49 16.42 5.48
N PHE A 4 -15.51 15.61 5.12
CA PHE A 4 -14.18 16.04 4.73
C PHE A 4 -14.00 15.91 3.23
N VAL A 5 -13.72 17.03 2.56
CA VAL A 5 -13.56 17.09 1.10
C VAL A 5 -12.09 17.24 0.76
N CYS A 6 -11.53 16.30 0.01
CA CYS A 6 -10.13 16.34 -0.38
C CYS A 6 -9.88 15.77 -1.76
N ARG A 7 -8.68 16.00 -2.29
CA ARG A 7 -8.21 15.39 -3.52
C ARG A 7 -7.73 13.97 -3.25
N VAL A 8 -8.04 13.06 -4.15
CA VAL A 8 -7.58 11.67 -4.08
C VAL A 8 -6.77 11.31 -5.32
N GLN A 9 -5.72 10.52 -5.14
CA GLN A 9 -4.90 9.91 -6.18
C GLN A 9 -4.55 8.49 -5.74
N PHE A 10 -4.01 7.67 -6.64
CA PHE A 10 -3.36 6.42 -6.26
C PHE A 10 -1.92 6.43 -6.75
N LEU A 11 -1.08 5.57 -6.18
CA LEU A 11 0.26 5.31 -6.67
C LEU A 11 0.35 3.81 -6.93
N ASP A 12 0.71 3.42 -8.16
CA ASP A 12 0.79 2.00 -8.51
C ASP A 12 2.09 1.40 -7.94
N ASP A 13 1.96 0.84 -6.74
CA ASP A 13 3.00 0.07 -6.06
C ASP A 13 2.59 -1.40 -5.86
N THR A 14 1.66 -1.87 -6.69
CA THR A 14 1.19 -3.26 -6.70
C THR A 14 2.33 -4.25 -6.95
N ASP A 15 3.34 -3.86 -7.75
CA ASP A 15 4.61 -4.57 -7.85
C ASP A 15 5.73 -3.75 -7.15
N PRO A 16 6.32 -4.25 -6.06
CA PRO A 16 7.36 -3.51 -5.32
C PRO A 16 8.69 -3.35 -6.08
N PHE A 17 8.86 -4.04 -7.21
CA PHE A 17 10.04 -3.96 -8.08
C PHE A 17 9.80 -3.09 -9.33
N ASN A 18 8.55 -2.77 -9.64
CA ASN A 18 8.16 -1.88 -10.75
C ASN A 18 7.23 -0.75 -10.28
N SER A 19 7.49 -0.20 -9.09
CA SER A 19 6.68 0.88 -8.52
C SER A 19 6.96 2.22 -9.22
N THR A 20 5.91 2.98 -9.53
CA THR A 20 6.03 4.37 -9.98
C THR A 20 6.02 5.32 -8.77
N ASN A 21 6.76 6.43 -8.83
CA ASN A 21 6.67 7.48 -7.81
C ASN A 21 5.67 8.59 -8.18
N PHE A 22 5.00 8.47 -9.33
CA PHE A 22 4.07 9.47 -9.81
C PHE A 22 2.64 9.07 -9.47
N PRO A 23 1.94 9.84 -8.61
CA PRO A 23 0.54 9.56 -8.31
C PRO A 23 -0.34 9.86 -9.54
N GLU A 24 -1.32 9.00 -9.75
CA GLU A 24 -2.30 9.05 -10.84
C GLU A 24 -3.72 9.25 -10.29
N PRO A 25 -4.62 9.93 -11.02
CA PRO A 25 -4.37 10.66 -12.27
C PRO A 25 -3.74 12.05 -12.03
N THR A 26 -2.99 12.55 -13.02
CA THR A 26 -2.32 13.88 -12.99
C THR A 26 -3.25 15.04 -12.61
N ARG A 27 -4.55 14.88 -12.86
CA ARG A 27 -5.60 15.78 -12.37
C ARG A 27 -6.38 15.06 -11.27
N PRO A 28 -6.04 15.29 -9.98
CA PRO A 28 -6.65 14.57 -8.87
C PRO A 28 -8.15 14.86 -8.81
N PRO A 29 -9.02 13.84 -8.87
CA PRO A 29 -10.43 14.02 -8.57
C PRO A 29 -10.62 14.39 -7.09
N VAL A 30 -11.77 14.98 -6.79
CA VAL A 30 -12.18 15.31 -5.43
C VAL A 30 -13.11 14.23 -4.91
N TYR A 31 -12.88 13.79 -3.68
CA TYR A 31 -13.74 12.85 -2.97
C TYR A 31 -14.23 13.47 -1.67
N THR A 32 -15.45 13.13 -1.28
CA THR A 32 -16.07 13.58 -0.03
C THR A 32 -16.16 12.39 0.91
N PHE A 33 -15.30 12.41 1.93
CA PHE A 33 -15.35 11.46 3.04
C PHE A 33 -16.38 11.91 4.07
N ARG A 34 -17.02 10.93 4.69
CA ARG A 34 -17.80 11.09 5.91
C ARG A 34 -16.88 10.96 7.11
N GLU A 35 -16.93 11.93 8.00
CA GLU A 35 -16.06 11.96 9.18
C GLU A 35 -16.54 11.03 10.29
N ASP A 36 -17.81 10.64 10.25
CA ASP A 36 -18.50 9.87 11.28
C ASP A 36 -18.45 8.35 11.08
N ILE A 37 -17.85 7.87 9.99
CA ILE A 37 -17.77 6.43 9.68
C ILE A 37 -16.32 6.00 9.43
N PRO A 38 -15.98 4.73 9.71
CA PRO A 38 -14.68 4.16 9.41
C PRO A 38 -14.27 4.31 7.95
N LEU A 39 -12.97 4.51 7.70
CA LEU A 39 -12.43 4.67 6.35
C LEU A 39 -12.52 3.39 5.52
N ILE A 40 -12.45 2.21 6.14
CA ILE A 40 -12.61 0.90 5.48
C ILE A 40 -13.95 0.77 4.76
N ASN A 41 -15.00 1.39 5.30
CA ASN A 41 -16.34 1.40 4.68
C ASN A 41 -16.45 2.36 3.50
N GLN A 42 -15.46 3.23 3.30
CA GLN A 42 -15.44 4.28 2.27
C GLN A 42 -14.40 4.01 1.17
N ILE A 43 -13.39 3.18 1.45
CA ILE A 43 -12.25 2.96 0.55
C ILE A 43 -12.67 2.39 -0.81
N ALA A 44 -13.70 1.55 -0.85
CA ALA A 44 -14.26 1.03 -2.09
C ALA A 44 -14.78 2.14 -3.03
N GLY A 45 -15.31 3.23 -2.46
CA GLY A 45 -15.74 4.39 -3.22
C GLY A 45 -14.56 5.13 -3.86
N VAL A 46 -13.49 5.33 -3.09
CA VAL A 46 -12.24 5.98 -3.56
C VAL A 46 -11.57 5.13 -4.63
N HIS A 47 -11.43 3.83 -4.38
CA HIS A 47 -10.84 2.87 -5.32
C HIS A 47 -11.58 2.85 -6.65
N ARG A 48 -12.92 2.77 -6.63
CA ARG A 48 -13.75 2.80 -7.85
C ARG A 48 -13.64 4.13 -8.59
N LEU A 49 -13.57 5.26 -7.87
CA LEU A 49 -13.41 6.59 -8.47
C LEU A 49 -12.06 6.70 -9.20
N LEU A 50 -11.00 6.20 -8.58
CA LEU A 50 -9.65 6.22 -9.12
C LEU A 50 -9.38 5.14 -10.17
N LYS A 51 -10.24 4.10 -10.23
CA LYS A 51 -10.00 2.87 -11.02
C LYS A 51 -8.63 2.27 -10.72
N ALA A 52 -8.27 2.25 -9.43
CA ALA A 52 -6.95 1.82 -9.00
C ALA A 52 -6.75 0.31 -9.29
N PRO A 53 -5.54 -0.11 -9.70
CA PRO A 53 -5.25 -1.52 -10.02
C PRO A 53 -5.12 -2.42 -8.78
N HIS A 54 -5.00 -1.83 -7.59
CA HIS A 54 -4.86 -2.52 -6.31
C HIS A 54 -6.06 -3.43 -5.99
N LYS A 55 -5.83 -4.48 -5.21
CA LYS A 55 -6.93 -5.21 -4.55
C LYS A 55 -7.45 -4.36 -3.39
N LEU A 56 -8.77 -4.35 -3.18
CA LEU A 56 -9.41 -3.53 -2.14
C LEU A 56 -8.87 -3.84 -0.74
N ASP A 57 -8.70 -5.12 -0.41
CA ASP A 57 -8.18 -5.57 0.88
C ASP A 57 -6.73 -5.16 1.15
N ASP A 58 -5.95 -4.93 0.09
CA ASP A 58 -4.55 -4.56 0.19
C ASP A 58 -4.35 -3.03 0.14
N CYS A 59 -5.43 -2.25 0.07
CA CYS A 59 -5.34 -0.79 -0.03
C CYS A 59 -5.01 -0.14 1.31
N ALA A 60 -4.22 0.93 1.26
CA ALA A 60 -3.92 1.85 2.35
C ALA A 60 -4.14 3.29 1.87
N LEU A 61 -4.42 4.20 2.79
CA LEU A 61 -4.52 5.64 2.51
C LEU A 61 -3.34 6.38 3.16
N GLN A 62 -2.60 7.12 2.37
CA GLN A 62 -1.48 7.94 2.82
C GLN A 62 -1.76 9.42 2.54
N LEU A 63 -1.43 10.28 3.49
CA LEU A 63 -1.52 11.73 3.32
C LEU A 63 -0.28 12.27 2.59
N SER A 64 -0.48 13.04 1.51
CA SER A 64 0.65 13.53 0.70
C SER A 64 1.47 14.65 1.36
N HIS A 65 1.00 15.22 2.47
CA HIS A 65 1.62 16.39 3.11
C HIS A 65 2.69 16.01 4.14
N ASN A 66 2.41 15.00 4.96
CA ASN A 66 3.27 14.49 6.02
C ASN A 66 3.71 13.04 5.78
N GLY A 67 3.10 12.33 4.83
CA GLY A 67 3.37 10.92 4.57
C GLY A 67 2.75 9.96 5.57
N THR A 68 1.89 10.42 6.49
CA THR A 68 1.20 9.56 7.46
C THR A 68 0.21 8.63 6.77
N TYR A 69 0.13 7.41 7.26
CA TYR A 69 -0.89 6.44 6.87
C TYR A 69 -2.09 6.57 7.79
N LEU A 70 -3.27 6.68 7.21
CA LEU A 70 -4.53 6.71 7.95
C LEU A 70 -4.90 5.30 8.40
N ASP A 71 -5.46 5.21 9.59
CA ASP A 71 -6.05 3.98 10.12
C ASP A 71 -7.40 3.76 9.44
N LEU A 72 -7.54 2.63 8.73
CA LEU A 72 -8.77 2.32 7.99
C LEU A 72 -9.91 1.84 8.90
N GLU A 73 -9.61 1.28 10.07
CA GLU A 73 -10.59 0.80 11.03
C GLU A 73 -11.23 1.97 11.81
N SER A 74 -10.53 3.11 11.92
CA SER A 74 -11.02 4.34 12.52
C SER A 74 -11.72 5.30 11.53
N SER A 75 -12.53 6.20 12.09
CA SER A 75 -13.15 7.32 11.38
C SER A 75 -12.18 8.50 11.25
N LEU A 76 -12.46 9.46 10.35
CA LEU A 76 -11.63 10.68 10.24
C LEU A 76 -11.77 11.59 11.46
N ALA A 77 -12.93 11.57 12.14
CA ALA A 77 -13.12 12.37 13.35
C ALA A 77 -12.20 11.93 14.50
N GLU A 78 -11.88 10.62 14.59
CA GLU A 78 -10.99 10.06 15.61
C GLU A 78 -9.50 10.35 15.36
N GLN A 79 -9.11 10.55 14.10
CA GLN A 79 -7.74 10.82 13.67
C GLN A 79 -7.60 12.22 13.04
N ARG A 80 -8.39 13.19 13.51
CA ARG A 80 -8.47 14.53 12.92
C ARG A 80 -7.17 15.33 13.03
N ASP A 81 -6.38 15.07 14.07
CA ASP A 81 -5.08 15.75 14.28
C ASP A 81 -4.12 15.47 13.10
N GLU A 82 -4.19 14.29 12.47
CA GLU A 82 -3.42 13.96 11.27
C GLU A 82 -3.85 14.78 10.03
N LEU A 83 -5.04 15.36 10.04
CA LEU A 83 -5.65 16.09 8.92
C LEU A 83 -5.45 17.61 9.02
N GLU A 84 -4.81 18.13 10.08
CA GLU A 84 -4.63 19.58 10.30
C GLU A 84 -3.89 20.29 9.15
N GLY A 85 -3.15 19.57 8.30
CA GLY A 85 -2.49 20.12 7.11
C GLY A 85 -3.34 20.17 5.82
N PHE A 86 -4.55 19.61 5.79
CA PHE A 86 -5.40 19.61 4.58
C PHE A 86 -6.24 20.86 4.40
N GLN A 87 -6.48 21.62 5.47
CA GLN A 87 -7.34 22.79 5.44
C GLN A 87 -6.64 23.92 4.67
N GLN A 88 -7.29 24.36 3.58
CA GLN A 88 -6.79 25.43 2.74
C GLN A 88 -6.87 26.75 3.51
N ASP A 89 -5.71 27.35 3.77
CA ASP A 89 -5.59 28.75 4.15
C ASP A 89 -6.46 29.58 3.18
N GLU A 90 -7.48 30.28 3.67
CA GLU A 90 -8.46 31.05 2.89
C GLU A 90 -7.81 32.18 2.05
N THR A 91 -6.50 32.35 2.17
CA THR A 91 -5.71 33.43 1.62
C THR A 91 -5.06 33.05 0.28
N GLY A 92 -5.87 32.80 -0.76
CA GLY A 92 -5.58 33.11 -2.18
C GLY A 92 -4.31 32.57 -2.86
N SER A 93 -3.44 31.85 -2.17
CA SER A 93 -2.23 31.28 -2.74
C SER A 93 -2.59 29.95 -3.35
N ARG A 94 -2.12 29.77 -4.59
CA ARG A 94 -2.21 28.56 -5.42
C ARG A 94 -1.34 27.45 -4.80
N GLY A 95 -1.53 27.19 -3.51
CA GLY A 95 -0.78 26.28 -2.67
C GLY A 95 -1.03 24.85 -3.07
N LYS A 96 0.02 24.04 -2.96
CA LYS A 96 0.01 22.59 -3.21
C LYS A 96 -1.23 21.99 -2.53
N ARG A 97 -2.26 21.66 -3.31
CA ARG A 97 -3.49 21.07 -2.79
C ARG A 97 -3.14 19.66 -2.33
N HIS A 98 -2.98 19.48 -1.02
CA HIS A 98 -2.71 18.20 -0.40
C HIS A 98 -3.75 17.16 -0.84
N SER A 99 -3.29 15.93 -1.07
CA SER A 99 -4.13 14.83 -1.55
C SER A 99 -3.93 13.60 -0.69
N VAL A 100 -4.97 12.78 -0.60
CA VAL A 100 -4.88 11.43 -0.08
C VAL A 100 -4.46 10.51 -1.22
N ILE A 101 -3.44 9.69 -0.98
CA ILE A 101 -2.87 8.75 -1.93
C ILE A 101 -3.28 7.34 -1.52
N LEU A 102 -4.01 6.64 -2.38
CA LEU A 102 -4.32 5.23 -2.26
C LEU A 102 -3.12 4.40 -2.75
N ARG A 103 -2.61 3.52 -1.91
CA ARG A 103 -1.41 2.70 -2.16
C ARG A 103 -1.61 1.27 -1.64
N THR A 104 -0.66 0.36 -1.90
CA THR A 104 -0.67 -0.97 -1.25
C THR A 104 -0.17 -0.85 0.19
N GLN A 105 -0.76 -1.63 1.10
CA GLN A 105 -0.30 -1.79 2.47
C GLN A 105 1.17 -2.23 2.53
N LEU A 106 1.94 -1.66 3.46
CA LEU A 106 3.37 -1.96 3.63
C LEU A 106 3.62 -3.44 3.90
N THR A 107 2.77 -4.09 4.71
CA THR A 107 2.83 -5.51 5.06
C THR A 107 2.73 -6.43 3.85
N VAL A 108 1.86 -6.10 2.88
CA VAL A 108 1.69 -6.84 1.63
C VAL A 108 2.95 -6.74 0.76
N ARG A 109 3.55 -5.55 0.67
CA ARG A 109 4.82 -5.36 -0.05
C ARG A 109 5.98 -6.09 0.62
N VAL A 110 6.02 -6.12 1.96
CA VAL A 110 7.02 -6.89 2.72
C VAL A 110 6.85 -8.39 2.47
N HIS A 111 5.63 -8.92 2.48
CA HIS A 111 5.37 -10.31 2.13
C HIS A 111 5.80 -10.64 0.70
N ALA A 112 5.46 -9.81 -0.29
CA ALA A 112 5.90 -10.02 -1.68
C ALA A 112 7.42 -9.98 -1.84
N CYS A 113 8.11 -9.10 -1.11
CA CYS A 113 9.58 -9.08 -1.05
C CYS A 113 10.16 -10.35 -0.41
N ILE A 114 9.55 -10.84 0.68
CA ILE A 114 9.97 -12.09 1.35
C ILE A 114 9.74 -13.29 0.44
N GLU A 115 8.59 -13.39 -0.22
CA GLU A 115 8.26 -14.47 -1.15
C GLU A 115 9.26 -14.53 -2.31
N ARG A 116 9.61 -13.40 -2.92
CA ARG A 116 10.63 -13.37 -3.98
C ARG A 116 12.03 -13.66 -3.46
N ALA A 117 12.43 -13.15 -2.29
CA ALA A 117 13.72 -13.49 -1.69
C ALA A 117 13.83 -15.00 -1.37
N CYS A 118 12.75 -15.59 -0.84
CA CYS A 118 12.67 -17.02 -0.54
C CYS A 118 12.65 -17.88 -1.82
N MET A 119 11.98 -17.42 -2.87
CA MET A 119 11.95 -18.11 -4.16
C MET A 119 13.31 -18.05 -4.88
N VAL A 120 13.99 -16.90 -4.89
CA VAL A 120 15.34 -16.76 -5.45
C VAL A 120 16.36 -17.57 -4.63
N THR A 121 16.23 -17.61 -3.30
CA THR A 121 17.07 -18.44 -2.44
C THR A 121 16.80 -19.93 -2.69
N SER A 122 15.54 -20.35 -2.85
CA SER A 122 15.22 -21.74 -3.20
C SER A 122 15.74 -22.13 -4.58
N VAL A 123 15.64 -21.28 -5.60
CA VAL A 123 16.21 -21.58 -6.94
C VAL A 123 17.74 -21.66 -6.88
N HIS A 124 18.42 -20.72 -6.22
CA HIS A 124 19.89 -20.80 -6.05
C HIS A 124 20.35 -21.98 -5.18
N VAL A 125 19.58 -22.36 -4.16
CA VAL A 125 19.86 -23.54 -3.33
C VAL A 125 19.56 -24.82 -4.12
N CYS A 126 18.47 -24.88 -4.88
CA CYS A 126 18.18 -26.01 -5.77
C CYS A 126 19.21 -26.13 -6.90
N ASP A 127 19.66 -25.03 -7.51
CA ASP A 127 20.76 -25.03 -8.49
C ASP A 127 22.10 -25.42 -7.84
N SER A 128 22.38 -24.96 -6.62
CA SER A 128 23.59 -25.37 -5.89
C SER A 128 23.55 -26.84 -5.49
N ILE A 129 22.40 -27.37 -5.06
CA ILE A 129 22.22 -28.79 -4.73
C ILE A 129 22.23 -29.66 -5.99
N ALA A 130 21.63 -29.20 -7.09
CA ALA A 130 21.62 -29.92 -8.36
C ALA A 130 23.00 -29.94 -9.05
N ASN A 131 23.83 -28.92 -8.83
CA ASN A 131 25.19 -28.83 -9.36
C ASN A 131 26.25 -29.42 -8.40
N SER A 132 25.91 -29.61 -7.11
CA SER A 132 26.67 -30.44 -6.18
C SER A 132 26.25 -31.91 -6.31
N GLY A 133 26.66 -32.55 -7.41
CA GLY A 133 26.46 -33.99 -7.61
C GLY A 133 27.06 -34.84 -6.47
N PRO A 134 26.55 -36.07 -6.27
CA PRO A 134 26.89 -36.89 -5.13
C PRO A 134 28.32 -37.43 -5.24
N LYS A 135 29.11 -37.27 -4.18
CA LYS A 135 30.12 -38.26 -3.82
C LYS A 135 29.81 -38.75 -2.41
N ASP A 136 29.11 -39.87 -2.37
CA ASP A 136 29.10 -40.84 -1.27
C ASP A 136 28.98 -40.27 0.15
N ARG A 137 27.74 -40.16 0.65
CA ARG A 137 27.23 -40.88 1.84
C ARG A 137 25.98 -40.20 2.42
N GLY A 138 24.98 -41.01 2.73
CA GLY A 138 23.98 -40.69 3.76
C GLY A 138 22.61 -40.25 3.25
N LEU A 139 21.85 -41.18 2.69
CA LEU A 139 20.43 -41.05 2.33
C LEU A 139 19.47 -40.88 3.55
N GLY A 140 19.93 -40.34 4.68
CA GLY A 140 19.21 -40.38 5.97
C GLY A 140 18.60 -39.07 6.47
N LEU A 141 18.76 -37.94 5.77
CA LEU A 141 18.41 -36.61 6.32
C LEU A 141 17.34 -35.82 5.55
N ALA A 142 16.83 -36.34 4.43
CA ALA A 142 15.88 -35.60 3.59
C ALA A 142 14.41 -35.66 4.06
N VAL A 143 14.07 -36.47 5.08
CA VAL A 143 12.67 -36.65 5.51
C VAL A 143 12.30 -35.82 6.75
N GLU A 144 13.28 -35.26 7.47
CA GLU A 144 13.01 -34.55 8.75
C GLU A 144 12.72 -33.04 8.61
N LEU A 145 12.80 -32.48 7.40
CA LEU A 145 12.58 -31.04 7.13
C LEU A 145 11.20 -30.73 6.51
N MET A 146 10.26 -31.68 6.57
CA MET A 146 8.86 -31.51 6.13
C MET A 146 7.88 -31.95 7.23
N ARG A 147 8.18 -31.61 8.48
CA ARG A 147 7.24 -31.69 9.60
C ARG A 147 7.18 -30.40 10.39
#